data_AF-A0A3E5ESA1-F1
#
_entry.id   AF-A0A3E5ESA1-F1
#
_cell.length_a   1.000
_cell.length_b   1.000
_cell.length_c   1.000
_cell.angle_alpha   90.00
_cell.angle_beta   90.00
_cell.angle_gamma   90.00
#
_symmetry.space_group_name_H-M   'P 1'
#
loop_
_entity.id
_entity.type
_entity.pdbx_description
1 polymer ?
#
loop_
_entity_poly.entity_id
_entity_poly.type
_entity_poly.pdbx_seq_one_letter_code
_entity_poly.pdbx_strand_id
1 'polypeptide(L)' 'MNPKLHIQTQVAPEIQKRLLLSRLEAESLKERDILCPTCGFRIQRVFSDATGYLSVKCQKCKNVHILNLAYF' A
#
# COMPACT_ATOMS: atom_id res chain seq x y z
N MET A 1 -9.95 -12.71 -34.02
CA MET A 1 -9.07 -11.93 -33.13
C MET A 1 -9.94 -10.95 -32.36
N ASN A 2 -10.09 -11.10 -31.04
CA ASN A 2 -10.88 -10.19 -30.21
C ASN A 2 -9.94 -9.15 -29.57
N PRO A 3 -10.03 -7.86 -29.91
CA PRO A 3 -9.24 -6.85 -29.23
C PRO A 3 -9.80 -6.68 -27.82
N LYS A 4 -8.96 -6.94 -26.80
CA LYS A 4 -9.26 -6.60 -25.41
C LYS A 4 -9.47 -5.09 -25.35
N LEU A 5 -10.73 -4.67 -25.23
CA LEU A 5 -11.12 -3.29 -25.01
C LEU A 5 -10.45 -2.82 -23.71
N HIS A 6 -9.36 -2.07 -23.81
CA HIS A 6 -8.82 -1.34 -22.67
C HIS A 6 -9.84 -0.23 -22.37
N ILE A 7 -10.76 -0.50 -21.45
CA ILE A 7 -11.60 0.53 -20.88
C ILE A 7 -10.66 1.47 -20.13
N GLN A 8 -10.25 2.56 -20.79
CA GLN A 8 -9.61 3.68 -20.12
C GLN A 8 -10.68 4.36 -19.29
N THR A 9 -10.93 3.83 -18.08
CA THR A 9 -11.82 4.48 -17.13
C THR A 9 -11.17 5.79 -16.73
N GLN A 10 -11.68 6.91 -17.24
CA GLN A 10 -11.25 8.22 -16.79
C GLN A 10 -11.53 8.32 -15.29
N VAL A 11 -10.48 8.50 -14.50
CA VAL A 11 -10.56 8.69 -13.05
C VAL A 11 -11.29 10.01 -12.80
N ALA A 12 -12.32 10.00 -11.94
CA ALA A 12 -13.09 11.20 -11.62
C ALA A 12 -12.16 12.34 -11.12
N PRO A 13 -12.41 13.61 -11.49
CA PRO A 13 -11.53 14.74 -11.13
C PRO A 13 -11.27 14.87 -9.62
N GLU A 14 -12.26 14.54 -8.79
CA GLU A 14 -12.09 14.54 -7.33
C GLU A 14 -11.08 13.50 -6.83
N ILE A 15 -11.03 12.32 -7.47
CA ILE A 15 -10.08 11.26 -7.14
C ILE A 15 -8.69 11.66 -7.61
N GLN A 16 -8.56 12.27 -8.79
CA GLN A 16 -7.29 12.82 -9.27
C GLN A 16 -6.73 13.87 -8.29
N LYS A 17 -7.59 14.77 -7.79
CA LYS A 17 -7.19 15.76 -6.78
C LYS A 17 -6.69 15.10 -5.49
N ARG A 18 -7.39 14.08 -4.98
CA ARG A 18 -6.97 13.34 -3.79
C ARG A 18 -5.62 12.64 -4.00
N LEU A 19 -5.44 11.99 -5.15
CA LEU A 19 -4.17 11.33 -5.51
C LEU A 19 -2.99 12.31 -5.56
N LEU A 20 -3.22 13.51 -6.10
CA LEU A 20 -2.21 14.57 -6.12
C LEU A 20 -1.83 15.01 -4.70
N LEU A 21 -2.82 15.32 -3.86
CA LEU A 21 -2.59 15.72 -2.47
C LEU A 21 -1.84 14.64 -1.69
N SER A 22 -2.26 13.38 -1.79
CA SER A 22 -1.58 12.27 -1.12
C SER A 22 -0.12 12.13 -1.56
N ARG A 23 0.21 12.38 -2.84
CA ARG A 23 1.60 12.35 -3.31
C ARG A 23 2.42 13.48 -2.70
N LEU A 24 1.90 14.70 -2.74
CA LEU A 24 2.60 15.89 -2.22
C LEU A 24 2.87 15.77 -0.72
N GLU A 25 1.90 15.28 0.05
CA GLU A 25 2.07 15.04 1.49
C GLU A 25 3.15 13.98 1.76
N ALA A 26 3.12 12.88 1.00
CA ALA A 26 4.04 11.77 1.13
C ALA A 26 5.50 12.11 0.78
N GLU A 27 5.77 13.11 -0.07
CA GLU A 27 7.14 13.52 -0.43
C GLU A 27 8.00 13.95 0.77
N SER A 28 7.35 14.44 1.83
CA SER A 28 8.03 14.88 3.06
C SER A 28 8.21 13.78 4.11
N LEU A 29 7.60 12.61 3.89
CA LEU A 29 7.53 11.53 4.86
C LEU A 29 8.60 10.49 4.61
N LYS A 30 9.07 9.85 5.69
CA LYS A 30 10.01 8.73 5.57
C LYS A 30 9.23 7.46 5.28
N GLU A 31 9.82 6.59 4.47
CA GLU A 31 9.27 5.26 4.20
C GLU A 31 9.88 4.23 5.16
N ARG A 32 9.08 3.23 5.53
CA ARG A 32 9.54 2.05 6.25
C ARG A 32 8.89 0.79 5.69
N ASP A 33 9.65 -0.30 5.69
CA ASP A 33 9.23 -1.56 5.13
C ASP A 33 8.60 -2.45 6.21
N ILE A 34 7.37 -2.91 5.96
CA ILE A 34 6.69 -3.93 6.77
C ILE A 34 7.16 -5.30 6.31
N LEU A 35 7.91 -5.98 7.16
CA LEU A 35 8.42 -7.32 6.91
C LEU A 35 7.46 -8.37 7.48
N CYS A 36 7.41 -9.53 6.82
CA CYS A 36 6.71 -10.69 7.34
C CYS A 36 7.39 -11.16 8.63
N PRO A 37 6.68 -11.22 9.77
CA PRO A 37 7.28 -11.64 11.03
C PRO A 37 7.72 -13.12 11.02
N THR A 38 7.18 -13.93 10.11
CA THR A 38 7.55 -15.35 10.01
C THR A 38 8.75 -15.60 9.10
N CYS A 39 8.88 -14.88 7.98
CA CYS A 39 9.87 -15.23 6.94
C CYS A 39 10.77 -14.07 6.48
N GLY A 40 10.63 -12.89 7.08
CA GLY A 40 11.43 -11.69 6.77
C GLY A 40 11.14 -11.06 5.40
N PHE A 41 10.24 -11.63 4.61
CA PHE A 41 9.90 -11.08 3.29
C PHE A 41 9.17 -9.75 3.42
N ARG A 42 9.57 -8.73 2.66
CA ARG A 42 8.88 -7.44 2.61
C ARG A 42 7.46 -7.59 2.07
N ILE A 43 6.47 -7.35 2.91
CA ILE A 43 5.05 -7.41 2.56
C ILE A 43 4.61 -6.12 1.88
N GLN A 44 4.90 -4.98 2.51
CA GLN A 44 4.44 -3.67 2.06
C GLN A 44 5.39 -2.58 2.57
N ARG A 45 5.31 -1.40 1.96
CA ARG A 45 5.94 -0.18 2.43
C ARG A 45 4.87 0.77 2.96
N VAL A 46 5.14 1.39 4.10
CA VAL A 46 4.27 2.40 4.73
C VAL A 46 5.07 3.67 5.00
N PHE A 47 4.37 4.79 5.17
CA PHE A 47 4.98 6.05 5.58
C PHE A 47 5.12 6.12 7.09
N SER A 48 6.00 7.00 7.56
CA SER A 48 6.37 7.15 8.97
C SER A 48 5.23 7.60 9.88
N ASP A 49 4.22 8.25 9.31
CA ASP A 49 3.01 8.72 9.98
C ASP A 49 1.87 7.68 9.96
N ALA A 50 2.07 6.53 9.31
CA ALA A 50 1.04 5.51 9.21
C ALA A 50 0.75 4.90 10.60
N THR A 51 -0.53 4.88 10.98
CA THR A 51 -1.02 4.35 12.26
C THR A 51 -2.17 3.37 12.05
N GLY A 52 -2.47 2.58 13.08
CA GLY A 52 -3.59 1.63 13.08
C GLY A 52 -3.17 0.17 12.82
N TYR A 53 -4.17 -0.65 12.49
CA TYR A 53 -4.00 -2.08 12.28
C TYR A 53 -4.06 -2.45 10.80
N LEU A 54 -3.13 -3.29 10.37
CA LEU A 54 -2.99 -3.75 9.00
C LEU A 54 -3.19 -5.27 8.93
N SER A 55 -4.23 -5.72 8.24
CA SER A 55 -4.42 -7.13 7.90
C SER A 55 -3.73 -7.43 6.57
N VAL A 56 -2.70 -8.27 6.60
CA VAL A 56 -1.87 -8.57 5.42
C VAL A 56 -1.63 -10.06 5.23
N LYS A 57 -1.57 -10.46 3.97
CA LYS A 57 -1.14 -11.80 3.55
C LYS A 57 0.27 -11.73 2.98
N CYS A 58 1.20 -12.48 3.56
CA CYS A 58 2.55 -12.57 3.02
C CYS A 58 2.54 -13.31 1.67
N GLN A 59 3.07 -12.69 0.61
CA GLN A 59 3.11 -13.32 -0.71
C GLN A 59 4.12 -14.47 -0.80
N LYS A 60 5.08 -14.56 0.12
CA LYS A 60 6.08 -15.64 0.18
C LYS A 60 5.58 -16.86 0.95
N CYS A 61 5.31 -16.73 2.25
CA CYS A 61 4.90 -17.88 3.10
C CYS A 61 3.38 -18.07 3.21
N LYS A 62 2.57 -17.18 2.62
CA LYS A 62 1.09 -17.23 2.58
C LYS A 62 0.36 -17.06 3.92
N ASN A 63 1.08 -16.91 5.04
CA ASN A 63 0.51 -16.55 6.34
C ASN A 63 -0.22 -15.21 6.29
N VAL A 64 -1.27 -15.11 7.09
CA VAL A 64 -2.04 -13.88 7.32
C VAL A 64 -1.69 -13.35 8.71
N HIS A 65 -1.41 -12.06 8.80
CA HIS A 65 -1.07 -11.38 10.04
C HIS A 65 -1.91 -10.12 10.22
N ILE A 66 -2.27 -9.83 11.47
CA ILE A 66 -2.78 -8.52 11.88
C ILE A 66 -1.63 -7.80 12.58
N LEU A 67 -1.17 -6.69 12.02
CA LEU A 67 -0.02 -5.94 12.50
C LEU A 67 -0.47 -4.57 13.00
N ASN A 68 -0.05 -4.16 14.19
CA ASN A 68 -0.20 -2.78 14.63
C ASN A 68 1.01 -1.97 14.14
N LEU A 69 0.77 -0.94 13.35
CA LEU A 69 1.82 -0.08 12.78
C LEU A 69 2.60 0.70 13.85
N ALA A 70 2.15 0.74 15.11
CA ALA A 70 2.95 1.25 16.21
C ALA A 70 4.15 0.34 16.59
N TYR A 71 4.11 -0.95 16.23
CA TYR A 71 5.13 -1.95 16.63
C TYR A 71 5.96 -2.50 15.46
N PHE A 72 5.51 -2.29 14.22
CA PHE A 72 6.15 -2.75 12.98
C PHE A 72 6.30 -1.56 12.05
#